data_AF-A0A2V7SI92-F1
#
_entry.id   AF-A0A2V7SI92-F1
#
_cell.length_a   1.000
_cell.length_b   1.000
_cell.length_c   1.000
_cell.angle_alpha   90.00
_cell.angle_beta   90.00
_cell.angle_gamma   90.00
#
_symmetry.space_group_name_H-M   'P 1'
#
loop_
_entity.id
_entity.type
_entity.pdbx_description
1 polymer ?
#
loop_
_entity_poly.entity_id
_entity_poly.type
_entity_poly.pdbx_seq_one_letter_code
_entity_poly.pdbx_strand_id
1 'polypeptide(L)'
;AQATRQEMRVFVCGQCHVEYYFKGPEKRLTYPWSKGLTVDSILAYYDSTGHKDFVHEISGAPVLKAQHPEFEMYNQGIHARSGVACADCHMPYKREGAMKISDHHVRSPVLNINRACQTCHKWSEEELKARVETIQDRTFELRNLALDAVLQLTRDIAAQVARDSTAPTVAKARDYQRKAQFLADFIEAENSMGFHADQEAARVLAKSIDYSRRGQMTLRGEEPPPVTIPAKGGTAEKSK
;
A
#
# COMPACT_ATOMS: atom_id res chain seq x y z
N ALA A 1 -7.08 -24.65 -10.28
CA ALA A 1 -8.51 -24.36 -10.46
C ALA A 1 -8.66 -23.16 -11.40
N GLN A 2 -9.76 -23.03 -12.13
CA GLN A 2 -10.05 -21.85 -12.95
C GLN A 2 -10.73 -20.76 -12.10
N ALA A 3 -10.49 -19.49 -12.42
CA ALA A 3 -11.11 -18.36 -11.74
C ALA A 3 -12.61 -18.26 -12.05
N THR A 4 -13.40 -17.86 -11.06
CA THR A 4 -14.82 -17.54 -11.23
C THR A 4 -15.01 -16.28 -12.05
N ARG A 5 -16.21 -16.09 -12.61
CA ARG A 5 -16.56 -14.86 -13.34
C ARG A 5 -16.39 -13.60 -12.48
N GLN A 6 -16.64 -13.69 -11.17
CA GLN A 6 -16.50 -12.55 -10.26
C GLN A 6 -15.03 -12.21 -10.02
N GLU A 7 -14.16 -13.20 -9.84
CA GLU A 7 -12.70 -12.98 -9.75
C GLU A 7 -12.13 -12.40 -11.05
N MET A 8 -12.58 -12.89 -12.21
CA MET A 8 -12.16 -12.34 -13.50
C MET A 8 -12.50 -10.85 -13.67
N ARG A 9 -13.57 -10.36 -13.03
CA ARG A 9 -13.93 -8.92 -13.00
C ARG A 9 -12.98 -8.06 -12.16
N VAL A 10 -12.08 -8.68 -11.41
CA VAL A 10 -10.96 -8.05 -10.69
C VAL A 10 -9.65 -8.26 -11.46
N PHE A 11 -9.39 -9.49 -11.94
CA PHE A 11 -8.13 -9.86 -12.57
C PHE A 11 -7.83 -9.07 -13.85
N VAL A 12 -8.86 -8.67 -14.61
CA VAL A 12 -8.65 -7.80 -15.77
C VAL A 12 -8.04 -6.46 -15.40
N CYS A 13 -8.40 -5.91 -14.23
CA CYS A 13 -7.81 -4.69 -13.67
C CYS A 13 -6.40 -4.95 -13.12
N GLY A 14 -6.23 -6.10 -12.46
CA GLY A 14 -4.94 -6.58 -11.91
C GLY A 14 -3.87 -6.94 -12.96
N GLN A 15 -4.13 -6.72 -14.26
CA GLN A 15 -3.09 -6.73 -15.28
C GLN A 15 -2.23 -5.46 -15.26
N CYS A 16 -2.77 -4.35 -14.73
CA CYS A 16 -2.11 -3.04 -14.75
C CYS A 16 -2.09 -2.35 -13.38
N HIS A 17 -3.18 -2.46 -12.61
CA HIS A 17 -3.37 -1.77 -11.32
C HIS A 17 -2.71 -2.54 -10.17
N VAL A 18 -1.39 -2.63 -10.22
CA VAL A 18 -0.56 -3.49 -9.38
C VAL A 18 0.80 -2.86 -9.10
N GLU A 19 1.44 -3.31 -8.02
CA GLU A 19 2.88 -3.13 -7.79
C GLU A 19 3.68 -3.97 -8.79
N TYR A 20 4.74 -3.39 -9.35
CA TYR A 20 5.61 -4.09 -10.27
C TYR A 20 7.03 -3.52 -10.28
N TYR A 21 7.98 -4.31 -10.75
CA TYR A 21 9.34 -3.84 -11.04
C TYR A 21 9.89 -4.47 -12.31
N PHE A 22 11.05 -3.98 -12.75
CA PHE A 22 11.76 -4.52 -13.89
C PHE A 22 12.86 -5.50 -13.45
N LYS A 23 12.67 -6.78 -13.79
CA LYS A 23 13.56 -7.87 -13.40
C LYS A 23 14.58 -8.18 -14.48
N GLY A 24 15.84 -8.29 -14.06
CA GLY A 24 16.95 -8.77 -14.90
C GLY A 24 17.35 -7.78 -16.01
N PRO A 25 18.32 -8.16 -16.85
CA PRO A 25 18.89 -7.27 -17.87
C PRO A 25 17.87 -6.85 -18.94
N GLU A 26 16.88 -7.71 -19.24
CA GLU A 26 15.79 -7.42 -20.18
C GLU A 26 14.70 -6.49 -19.61
N LYS A 27 14.81 -6.09 -18.34
CA LYS A 27 13.80 -5.27 -17.66
C LYS A 27 12.38 -5.84 -17.74
N ARG A 28 12.24 -7.15 -17.53
CA ARG A 28 10.95 -7.82 -17.62
C ARG A 28 10.04 -7.35 -16.49
N LEU A 29 8.87 -6.80 -16.85
CA LEU A 29 7.84 -6.43 -15.88
C LEU A 29 7.45 -7.66 -15.05
N THR A 30 7.57 -7.53 -13.73
CA THR A 30 7.38 -8.63 -12.78
C THR A 30 6.62 -8.14 -11.57
N TYR A 31 5.57 -8.88 -11.17
CA TYR A 31 4.88 -8.65 -9.91
C TYR A 31 5.62 -9.33 -8.75
N PRO A 32 5.95 -8.63 -7.65
CA PRO A 32 6.75 -9.15 -6.54
C PRO A 32 5.96 -10.05 -5.55
N TRP A 33 5.00 -10.83 -6.05
CA TRP A 33 3.98 -11.51 -5.23
C TRP A 33 4.36 -12.90 -4.72
N SER A 34 5.58 -13.38 -5.00
CA SER A 34 5.96 -14.77 -4.67
C SER A 34 5.92 -15.10 -3.17
N LYS A 35 5.95 -14.08 -2.30
CA LYS A 35 5.78 -14.22 -0.84
C LYS A 35 4.39 -13.81 -0.33
N GLY A 36 3.47 -13.46 -1.22
CA GLY A 36 2.13 -12.95 -0.92
C GLY A 36 1.90 -11.51 -1.38
N LEU A 37 0.65 -11.05 -1.27
CA LEU A 37 0.18 -9.76 -1.76
C LEU A 37 0.29 -8.61 -0.74
N THR A 38 0.60 -8.90 0.53
CA THR A 38 0.75 -7.84 1.54
C THR A 38 2.01 -7.02 1.27
N VAL A 39 2.03 -5.73 1.63
CA VAL A 39 3.24 -4.91 1.50
C VAL A 39 4.43 -5.50 2.26
N ASP A 40 4.16 -6.18 3.39
CA ASP A 40 5.18 -6.87 4.18
C ASP A 40 5.78 -8.07 3.43
N SER A 41 4.93 -8.84 2.74
CA SER A 41 5.36 -9.93 1.85
C SER A 41 6.20 -9.42 0.68
N ILE A 42 5.78 -8.33 0.06
CA ILE A 42 6.45 -7.72 -1.10
C ILE A 42 7.81 -7.15 -0.68
N LEU A 43 7.86 -6.42 0.43
CA LEU A 43 9.12 -5.94 1.01
C LEU A 43 10.07 -7.11 1.31
N ALA A 44 9.57 -8.18 1.94
CA ALA A 44 10.35 -9.38 2.21
C ALA A 44 10.83 -10.07 0.92
N TYR A 45 10.09 -9.99 -0.18
CA TYR A 45 10.51 -10.49 -1.48
C TYR A 45 11.70 -9.68 -2.00
N TYR A 46 11.56 -8.36 -2.06
CA TYR A 46 12.62 -7.47 -2.52
C TYR A 46 13.89 -7.58 -1.69
N ASP A 47 13.77 -7.73 -0.37
CA ASP A 47 14.90 -7.95 0.52
C ASP A 47 15.60 -9.28 0.22
N SER A 48 14.86 -10.36 -0.02
CA SER A 48 15.47 -11.66 -0.36
C SER A 48 16.13 -11.71 -1.73
N THR A 49 15.74 -10.85 -2.66
CA THR A 49 16.37 -10.75 -3.97
C THR A 49 17.46 -9.68 -4.02
N GLY A 50 17.63 -8.88 -2.95
CA GLY A 50 18.53 -7.73 -2.93
C GLY A 50 18.15 -6.64 -3.96
N HIS A 51 16.87 -6.55 -4.35
CA HIS A 51 16.42 -5.63 -5.39
C HIS A 51 16.52 -4.18 -4.90
N LYS A 52 16.88 -3.25 -5.79
CA LYS A 52 16.75 -1.81 -5.55
C LYS A 52 16.38 -1.15 -6.87
N ASP A 53 15.51 -0.15 -6.82
CA ASP A 53 15.14 0.60 -8.02
C ASP A 53 16.18 1.70 -8.31
N PHE A 54 16.63 2.38 -7.26
CA PHE A 54 17.70 3.38 -7.36
C PHE A 54 18.41 3.57 -6.01
N VAL A 55 19.51 4.30 -6.03
CA VAL A 55 20.19 4.77 -4.82
C VAL A 55 19.72 6.20 -4.58
N HIS A 56 19.15 6.45 -3.41
CA HIS A 56 18.70 7.80 -3.03
C HIS A 56 19.90 8.74 -2.96
N GLU A 57 19.88 9.83 -3.71
CA GLU A 57 21.04 10.71 -3.89
C GLU A 57 21.51 11.35 -2.58
N ILE A 58 20.58 11.87 -1.77
CA ILE A 58 20.90 12.59 -0.53
C ILE A 58 21.44 11.65 0.56
N SER A 59 20.77 10.53 0.82
CA SER A 59 21.13 9.64 1.93
C SER A 59 22.06 8.50 1.54
N GLY A 60 22.13 8.12 0.26
CA GLY A 60 22.81 6.93 -0.23
C GLY A 60 22.08 5.62 0.05
N ALA A 61 20.82 5.65 0.47
CA ALA A 61 20.04 4.44 0.73
C ALA A 61 19.68 3.70 -0.58
N PRO A 62 19.79 2.36 -0.66
CA PRO A 62 19.27 1.59 -1.78
C PRO A 62 17.75 1.47 -1.64
N VAL A 63 16.98 2.29 -2.35
CA VAL A 63 15.52 2.40 -2.13
C VAL A 63 14.72 1.57 -3.11
N LEU A 64 13.45 1.35 -2.74
CA LEU A 64 12.42 0.74 -3.56
C LEU A 64 11.42 1.83 -3.99
N LYS A 65 10.82 1.67 -5.16
CA LYS A 65 9.71 2.50 -5.63
C LYS A 65 8.47 1.63 -5.77
N ALA A 66 7.37 2.01 -5.13
CA ALA A 66 6.08 1.38 -5.33
C ALA A 66 5.32 1.99 -6.53
N GLN A 67 4.48 1.22 -7.21
CA GLN A 67 3.60 1.66 -8.28
C GLN A 67 2.18 1.19 -8.01
N HIS A 68 1.23 2.14 -8.00
CA HIS A 68 -0.22 1.95 -7.99
C HIS A 68 -0.71 0.54 -7.56
N PRO A 69 -0.55 0.17 -6.27
CA PRO A 69 -0.81 -1.18 -5.78
C PRO A 69 -2.29 -1.39 -5.44
N GLU A 70 -3.20 -0.99 -6.34
CA GLU A 70 -4.63 -1.06 -6.07
C GLU A 70 -5.08 -2.51 -5.87
N PHE A 71 -4.61 -3.47 -6.66
CA PHE A 71 -5.00 -4.87 -6.52
C PHE A 71 -4.57 -5.42 -5.15
N GLU A 72 -3.34 -5.15 -4.73
CA GLU A 72 -2.78 -5.58 -3.46
C GLU A 72 -3.56 -5.00 -2.29
N MET A 73 -3.79 -3.68 -2.31
CA MET A 73 -4.52 -2.97 -1.26
C MET A 73 -5.99 -3.35 -1.23
N TYR A 74 -6.67 -3.43 -2.39
CA TYR A 74 -8.03 -3.94 -2.50
C TYR A 74 -8.18 -5.31 -1.82
N ASN A 75 -7.25 -6.24 -2.05
CA ASN A 75 -7.30 -7.58 -1.45
C ASN A 75 -7.17 -7.59 0.08
N GLN A 76 -6.73 -6.48 0.71
CA GLN A 76 -6.70 -6.34 2.17
C GLN A 76 -8.02 -5.80 2.74
N GLY A 77 -8.91 -5.30 1.88
CA GLY A 77 -10.14 -4.62 2.24
C GLY A 77 -11.34 -5.52 2.52
N ILE A 78 -12.35 -4.94 3.18
CA ILE A 78 -13.61 -5.64 3.48
C ILE A 78 -14.43 -5.92 2.22
N HIS A 79 -14.36 -5.07 1.20
CA HIS A 79 -15.06 -5.25 -0.07
C HIS A 79 -14.55 -6.48 -0.82
N ALA A 80 -13.24 -6.65 -0.94
CA ALA A 80 -12.64 -7.84 -1.54
C ALA A 80 -12.99 -9.10 -0.74
N ARG A 81 -12.88 -9.04 0.60
CA ARG A 81 -13.26 -10.14 1.50
C ARG A 81 -14.73 -10.55 1.34
N SER A 82 -15.58 -9.62 0.94
CA SER A 82 -17.01 -9.84 0.70
C SER A 82 -17.33 -10.20 -0.76
N GLY A 83 -16.32 -10.35 -1.62
CA GLY A 83 -16.48 -10.73 -3.03
C GLY A 83 -16.92 -9.60 -3.97
N VAL A 84 -16.87 -8.34 -3.53
CA VAL A 84 -17.22 -7.17 -4.36
C VAL A 84 -16.06 -6.86 -5.30
N ALA A 85 -16.25 -6.96 -6.62
CA ALA A 85 -15.20 -6.76 -7.62
C ALA A 85 -14.95 -5.29 -7.95
N CYS A 86 -13.79 -4.98 -8.55
CA CYS A 86 -13.47 -3.64 -9.08
C CYS A 86 -14.60 -3.11 -9.98
N ALA A 87 -15.10 -3.97 -10.86
CA ALA A 87 -16.15 -3.64 -11.82
C ALA A 87 -17.55 -3.46 -11.18
N ASP A 88 -17.76 -3.81 -9.91
CA ASP A 88 -19.03 -3.50 -9.23
C ASP A 88 -19.12 -2.01 -8.88
N CYS A 89 -17.99 -1.39 -8.53
CA CYS A 89 -17.91 0.03 -8.17
C CYS A 89 -17.55 0.92 -9.36
N HIS A 90 -16.55 0.53 -10.16
CA HIS A 90 -15.98 1.37 -11.23
C HIS A 90 -16.61 1.17 -12.59
N MET A 91 -17.33 0.05 -12.79
CA MET A 91 -18.04 -0.25 -14.03
C MET A 91 -19.49 -0.68 -13.74
N PRO A 92 -20.24 0.10 -12.93
CA PRO A 92 -21.55 -0.32 -12.48
C PRO A 92 -22.49 -0.47 -13.68
N TYR A 93 -23.43 -1.40 -13.56
CA TYR A 93 -24.38 -1.60 -14.64
C TYR A 93 -25.32 -0.40 -14.80
N LYS A 94 -25.60 -0.02 -16.05
CA LYS A 94 -26.64 0.95 -16.43
C LYS A 94 -27.67 0.30 -17.35
N ARG A 95 -28.86 0.89 -17.41
CA ARG A 95 -29.93 0.48 -18.34
C ARG A 95 -29.91 1.38 -19.58
N GLU A 96 -29.95 0.77 -20.75
CA GLU A 96 -30.18 1.44 -22.03
C GLU A 96 -31.33 0.72 -22.74
N GLY A 97 -32.51 1.35 -22.74
CA GLY A 97 -33.75 0.70 -23.14
C GLY A 97 -34.03 -0.55 -22.28
N ALA A 98 -34.18 -1.71 -22.93
CA ALA A 98 -34.40 -3.00 -22.27
C ALA A 98 -33.10 -3.71 -21.84
N MET A 99 -31.93 -3.19 -22.23
CA MET A 99 -30.64 -3.87 -22.01
C MET A 99 -29.95 -3.37 -20.74
N LYS A 100 -29.27 -4.31 -20.06
CA LYS A 100 -28.35 -4.03 -18.95
C LYS A 100 -26.92 -4.10 -19.49
N ILE A 101 -26.20 -3.00 -19.44
CA ILE A 101 -24.81 -2.93 -19.94
C ILE A 101 -23.87 -2.40 -18.87
N SER A 102 -22.60 -2.82 -18.90
CA SER A 102 -21.58 -2.29 -18.00
C SER A 102 -21.19 -0.88 -18.44
N ASP A 103 -21.16 0.07 -17.51
CA ASP A 103 -20.61 1.40 -17.78
C ASP A 103 -19.08 1.28 -17.94
N HIS A 104 -18.55 1.67 -19.10
CA HIS A 104 -17.11 1.59 -19.40
C HIS A 104 -16.40 2.94 -19.21
N HIS A 105 -17.10 3.97 -18.73
CA HIS A 105 -16.48 5.22 -18.31
C HIS A 105 -15.88 5.05 -16.90
N VAL A 106 -14.76 4.33 -16.83
CA VAL A 106 -14.03 4.04 -15.58
C VAL A 106 -13.53 5.34 -14.96
N ARG A 107 -14.03 5.67 -13.77
CA ARG A 107 -13.69 6.87 -13.00
C ARG A 107 -13.97 6.66 -11.52
N SER A 108 -13.82 7.72 -10.72
CA SER A 108 -14.19 7.68 -9.30
C SER A 108 -15.65 7.25 -9.11
N PRO A 109 -15.93 6.19 -8.32
CA PRO A 109 -17.28 5.74 -8.01
C PRO A 109 -18.11 6.80 -7.24
N VAL A 110 -17.43 7.72 -6.55
CA VAL A 110 -18.06 8.84 -5.82
C VAL A 110 -18.79 9.81 -6.77
N LEU A 111 -18.45 9.80 -8.07
CA LEU A 111 -19.17 10.58 -9.08
C LEU A 111 -20.49 9.92 -9.54
N ASN A 112 -20.84 8.74 -8.99
CA ASN A 112 -22.02 7.98 -9.35
C ASN A 112 -22.45 7.03 -8.20
N ILE A 113 -22.60 7.58 -7.00
CA ILE A 113 -22.85 6.82 -5.76
C ILE A 113 -24.10 5.96 -5.85
N ASN A 114 -25.16 6.47 -6.51
CA ASN A 114 -26.38 5.72 -6.70
C ASN A 114 -26.15 4.34 -7.34
N ARG A 115 -25.37 4.26 -8.42
CA ARG A 115 -25.12 2.97 -9.10
C ARG A 115 -23.96 2.18 -8.50
N ALA A 116 -22.95 2.87 -7.96
CA ALA A 116 -21.75 2.21 -7.44
C ALA A 116 -21.92 1.67 -6.02
N CYS A 117 -22.68 2.37 -5.17
CA CYS A 117 -22.73 2.09 -3.73
C CYS A 117 -24.13 1.68 -3.26
N GLN A 118 -25.20 2.35 -3.73
CA GLN A 118 -26.55 2.15 -3.18
C GLN A 118 -27.24 0.85 -3.64
N THR A 119 -26.62 0.12 -4.56
CA THR A 119 -26.95 -1.28 -4.86
C THR A 119 -26.84 -2.16 -3.62
N CYS A 120 -25.86 -1.87 -2.75
CA CYS A 120 -25.59 -2.61 -1.51
C CYS A 120 -25.88 -1.80 -0.25
N HIS A 121 -25.62 -0.49 -0.24
CA HIS A 121 -25.73 0.37 0.94
C HIS A 121 -27.04 1.16 0.98
N LYS A 122 -27.74 1.14 2.11
CA LYS A 122 -29.02 1.86 2.32
C LYS A 122 -28.81 3.15 3.12
N TRP A 123 -27.94 4.01 2.59
CA TRP A 123 -27.64 5.34 3.11
C TRP A 123 -27.79 6.39 2.00
N SER A 124 -27.95 7.66 2.37
CA SER A 124 -28.01 8.74 1.38
C SER A 124 -26.67 8.88 0.64
N GLU A 125 -26.68 9.51 -0.54
CA GLU A 125 -25.45 9.73 -1.30
C GLU A 125 -24.48 10.63 -0.53
N GLU A 126 -25.00 11.63 0.19
CA GLU A 126 -24.23 12.54 1.03
C GLU A 126 -23.51 11.80 2.17
N GLU A 127 -24.21 10.90 2.87
CA GLU A 127 -23.62 10.10 3.95
C GLU A 127 -22.54 9.16 3.42
N LEU A 128 -22.78 8.51 2.27
CA LEU A 128 -21.77 7.63 1.66
C LEU A 128 -20.55 8.41 1.19
N LYS A 129 -20.76 9.58 0.57
CA LYS A 129 -19.68 10.48 0.17
C LYS A 129 -18.86 10.94 1.38
N ALA A 130 -19.52 11.39 2.44
CA ALA A 130 -18.85 11.84 3.66
C ALA A 130 -17.98 10.75 4.30
N ARG A 131 -18.42 9.49 4.26
CA ARG A 131 -17.60 8.35 4.73
C ARG A 131 -16.36 8.13 3.87
N VAL A 132 -16.49 8.21 2.55
CA VAL A 132 -15.34 8.09 1.64
C VAL A 132 -14.35 9.22 1.91
N GLU A 133 -14.82 10.47 1.93
CA GLU A 133 -13.99 11.66 2.19
C GLU A 133 -13.31 11.58 3.56
N THR A 134 -14.02 11.13 4.61
CA THR A 134 -13.43 10.93 5.94
C THR A 134 -12.27 9.93 5.92
N ILE A 135 -12.37 8.84 5.16
CA ILE A 135 -11.29 7.86 5.02
C ILE A 135 -10.10 8.51 4.29
N GLN A 136 -10.38 9.16 3.16
CA GLN A 136 -9.36 9.77 2.31
C GLN A 136 -8.61 10.89 3.03
N ASP A 137 -9.31 11.76 3.76
CA ASP A 137 -8.73 12.85 4.54
C ASP A 137 -7.81 12.31 5.64
N ARG A 138 -8.26 11.29 6.37
CA ARG A 138 -7.45 10.65 7.43
C ARG A 138 -6.23 9.94 6.85
N THR A 139 -6.36 9.24 5.73
CA THR A 139 -5.23 8.60 5.06
C THR A 139 -4.26 9.66 4.52
N PHE A 140 -4.74 10.77 3.97
CA PHE A 140 -3.92 11.89 3.50
C PHE A 140 -3.11 12.51 4.65
N GLU A 141 -3.75 12.80 5.78
CA GLU A 141 -3.09 13.32 6.98
C GLU A 141 -1.99 12.38 7.46
N LEU A 142 -2.31 11.10 7.65
CA LEU A 142 -1.37 10.08 8.13
C LEU A 142 -0.22 9.85 7.13
N ARG A 143 -0.48 9.96 5.83
CA ARG A 143 0.50 9.85 4.76
C ARG A 143 1.51 10.99 4.85
N ASN A 144 1.05 12.22 5.07
CA ASN A 144 1.94 13.37 5.20
C ASN A 144 2.84 13.24 6.43
N LEU A 145 2.30 12.78 7.57
CA LEU A 145 3.11 12.48 8.76
C LEU A 145 4.19 11.43 8.50
N ALA A 146 3.85 10.37 7.75
CA ALA A 146 4.81 9.34 7.36
C ALA A 146 5.90 9.87 6.41
N LEU A 147 5.52 10.65 5.39
CA LEU A 147 6.47 11.28 4.47
C LEU A 147 7.41 12.25 5.21
N ASP A 148 6.89 13.08 6.11
CA ASP A 148 7.70 13.98 6.92
C ASP A 148 8.72 13.22 7.77
N ALA A 149 8.30 12.10 8.38
CA ALA A 149 9.22 11.24 9.14
C ALA A 149 10.32 10.63 8.25
N VAL A 150 9.98 10.17 7.04
CA VAL A 150 10.95 9.65 6.06
C VAL A 150 11.93 10.74 5.62
N LEU A 151 11.44 11.95 5.35
CA LEU A 151 12.26 13.09 4.96
C LEU A 151 13.21 13.54 6.09
N GLN A 152 12.73 13.54 7.34
CA GLN A 152 13.57 13.82 8.51
C GLN A 152 14.70 12.79 8.64
N LEU A 153 14.38 11.48 8.61
CA LEU A 153 15.40 10.43 8.62
C LEU A 153 16.40 10.57 7.47
N THR A 154 15.93 10.87 6.26
CA THR A 154 16.78 11.05 5.07
C THR A 154 17.80 12.19 5.29
N ARG A 155 17.35 13.31 5.87
CA ARG A 155 18.22 14.44 6.22
C ARG A 155 19.20 14.10 7.34
N ASP A 156 18.76 13.37 8.36
CA ASP A 156 19.61 12.94 9.47
C ASP A 156 20.72 12.00 8.99
N ILE A 157 20.42 11.08 8.07
CA ILE A 157 21.42 10.20 7.44
C ILE A 157 22.44 11.04 6.67
N ALA A 158 22.00 12.00 5.86
CA ALA A 158 22.89 12.84 5.09
C ALA A 158 23.82 13.68 6.00
N ALA A 159 23.28 14.24 7.08
CA ALA A 159 24.06 14.96 8.08
C ALA A 159 25.10 14.07 8.75
N GLN A 160 24.74 12.81 9.09
CA GLN A 160 25.71 11.85 9.65
C GLN A 160 26.80 11.50 8.64
N VAL A 161 26.44 11.24 7.37
CA VAL A 161 27.40 10.90 6.31
C VAL A 161 28.39 12.04 6.06
N ALA A 162 27.93 13.29 6.12
CA ALA A 162 28.79 14.46 5.98
C ALA A 162 29.79 14.62 7.14
N ARG A 163 29.45 14.09 8.33
CA ARG A 163 30.33 14.09 9.51
C ARG A 163 31.28 12.89 9.53
N ASP A 164 30.72 11.70 9.33
CA ASP A 164 31.43 10.43 9.29
C ASP A 164 30.66 9.43 8.41
N SER A 165 31.13 9.25 7.18
CA SER A 165 30.54 8.33 6.21
C SER A 165 30.80 6.86 6.53
N THR A 166 31.75 6.56 7.43
CA THR A 166 32.15 5.20 7.81
C THR A 166 31.44 4.69 9.07
N ALA A 167 30.66 5.55 9.72
CA ALA A 167 29.90 5.22 10.91
C ALA A 167 29.02 3.96 10.70
N PRO A 168 29.20 2.89 11.49
CA PRO A 168 28.44 1.64 11.33
C PRO A 168 26.91 1.82 11.42
N THR A 169 26.47 2.88 12.08
CA THR A 169 25.05 3.25 12.24
C THR A 169 24.40 3.69 10.93
N VAL A 170 25.16 4.24 9.98
CA VAL A 170 24.63 4.77 8.70
C VAL A 170 24.02 3.67 7.85
N ALA A 171 24.67 2.51 7.73
CA ALA A 171 24.16 1.41 6.92
C ALA A 171 22.81 0.89 7.44
N LYS A 172 22.68 0.76 8.76
CA LYS A 172 21.43 0.33 9.42
C LYS A 172 20.35 1.41 9.34
N ALA A 173 20.70 2.69 9.43
CA ALA A 173 19.75 3.79 9.22
C ALA A 173 19.23 3.84 7.77
N ARG A 174 20.08 3.61 6.76
CA ARG A 174 19.69 3.50 5.34
C ARG A 174 18.72 2.35 5.08
N ASP A 175 18.93 1.21 5.73
CA ASP A 175 17.99 0.08 5.67
C ASP A 175 16.62 0.46 6.27
N TYR A 176 16.60 1.17 7.39
CA TYR A 176 15.36 1.71 7.94
C TYR A 176 14.68 2.73 7.02
N GLN A 177 15.44 3.64 6.38
CA GLN A 177 14.88 4.56 5.39
C GLN A 177 14.28 3.80 4.21
N ARG A 178 15.00 2.81 3.64
CA ARG A 178 14.51 1.98 2.53
C ARG A 178 13.13 1.39 2.86
N LYS A 179 12.97 0.82 4.05
CA LYS A 179 11.71 0.22 4.52
C LYS A 179 10.63 1.27 4.74
N ALA A 180 10.96 2.34 5.47
CA ALA A 180 10.02 3.41 5.77
C ALA A 180 9.48 4.08 4.50
N GLN A 181 10.38 4.41 3.57
CA GLN A 181 10.06 5.02 2.29
C GLN A 181 9.18 4.10 1.45
N PHE A 182 9.53 2.82 1.32
CA PHE A 182 8.71 1.87 0.55
C PHE A 182 7.29 1.76 1.10
N LEU A 183 7.13 1.66 2.42
CA LEU A 183 5.79 1.57 3.05
C LEU A 183 4.96 2.85 2.83
N ALA A 184 5.57 4.03 2.96
CA ALA A 184 4.87 5.29 2.68
C ALA A 184 4.48 5.40 1.20
N ASP A 185 5.41 5.07 0.30
CA ASP A 185 5.22 5.10 -1.15
C ASP A 185 4.15 4.10 -1.62
N PHE A 186 4.04 2.93 -0.96
CA PHE A 186 3.01 1.94 -1.28
C PHE A 186 1.59 2.46 -1.06
N ILE A 187 1.39 3.29 -0.04
CA ILE A 187 0.08 3.91 0.22
C ILE A 187 -0.09 5.16 -0.64
N GLU A 188 0.97 5.94 -0.83
CA GLU A 188 0.91 7.14 -1.67
C GLU A 188 0.64 6.84 -3.14
N ALA A 189 1.18 5.74 -3.65
CA ALA A 189 0.99 5.34 -5.03
C ALA A 189 -0.42 4.78 -5.28
N GLU A 190 -1.15 4.38 -4.24
CA GLU A 190 -2.50 3.79 -4.35
C GLU A 190 -3.57 4.89 -4.46
N ASN A 191 -4.27 4.91 -5.58
CA ASN A 191 -5.10 6.07 -5.95
C ASN A 191 -6.39 6.23 -5.12
N SER A 192 -6.85 5.20 -4.40
CA SER A 192 -8.10 5.30 -3.62
C SER A 192 -7.94 6.13 -2.35
N MET A 193 -6.70 6.48 -1.97
CA MET A 193 -6.39 7.18 -0.73
C MET A 193 -6.94 6.41 0.48
N GLY A 194 -6.67 5.10 0.51
CA GLY A 194 -7.05 4.22 1.61
C GLY A 194 -8.48 3.68 1.57
N PHE A 195 -9.36 4.15 0.68
CA PHE A 195 -10.74 3.64 0.62
C PHE A 195 -10.82 2.12 0.39
N HIS A 196 -9.92 1.57 -0.43
CA HIS A 196 -9.91 0.14 -0.72
C HIS A 196 -9.60 -0.72 0.52
N ALA A 197 -8.73 -0.25 1.42
CA ALA A 197 -8.39 -0.93 2.68
C ALA A 197 -7.84 0.08 3.72
N ASP A 198 -8.75 0.77 4.40
CA ASP A 198 -8.48 1.91 5.28
C ASP A 198 -7.60 1.55 6.48
N GLN A 199 -7.92 0.46 7.17
CA GLN A 199 -7.15 -0.01 8.33
C GLN A 199 -5.77 -0.52 7.92
N GLU A 200 -5.64 -1.11 6.73
CA GLU A 200 -4.34 -1.55 6.23
C GLU A 200 -3.48 -0.34 5.85
N ALA A 201 -4.04 0.66 5.17
CA ALA A 201 -3.33 1.90 4.86
C ALA A 201 -2.81 2.57 6.14
N ALA A 202 -3.65 2.69 7.17
CA ALA A 202 -3.24 3.24 8.46
C ALA A 202 -2.13 2.41 9.12
N ARG A 203 -2.23 1.09 9.12
CA ARG A 203 -1.20 0.19 9.67
C ARG A 203 0.14 0.35 8.95
N VAL A 204 0.13 0.41 7.63
CA VAL A 204 1.32 0.53 6.79
C VAL A 204 2.01 1.88 7.01
N LEU A 205 1.24 2.97 7.06
CA LEU A 205 1.77 4.31 7.37
C LEU A 205 2.33 4.41 8.79
N ALA A 206 1.67 3.81 9.78
CA ALA A 206 2.19 3.73 11.15
C ALA A 206 3.53 2.98 11.21
N LYS A 207 3.68 1.89 10.45
CA LYS A 207 4.96 1.17 10.33
C LYS A 207 6.02 2.01 9.64
N SER A 208 5.66 2.80 8.63
CA SER A 208 6.59 3.73 7.99
C SER A 208 7.14 4.74 9.01
N ILE A 209 6.27 5.36 9.80
CA ILE A 209 6.64 6.29 10.87
C ILE A 209 7.56 5.60 11.90
N ASP A 210 7.22 4.38 12.33
CA ASP A 210 8.03 3.63 13.29
C ASP A 210 9.42 3.29 12.73
N TYR A 211 9.52 2.85 11.46
CA TYR A 211 10.82 2.61 10.83
C TYR A 211 11.65 3.90 10.68
N SER A 212 11.03 5.03 10.36
CA SER A 212 11.70 6.33 10.36
C SER A 212 12.28 6.65 11.75
N ARG A 213 11.47 6.50 12.81
CA ARG A 213 11.93 6.67 14.20
C ARG A 213 13.11 5.76 14.53
N ARG A 214 13.02 4.47 14.17
CA ARG A 214 14.08 3.46 14.43
C ARG A 214 15.38 3.78 13.71
N GLY A 215 15.31 4.33 12.49
CA GLY A 215 16.46 4.85 11.77
C GLY A 215 17.15 5.98 12.54
N GLN A 216 16.37 6.93 13.06
CA GLN A 216 16.91 8.05 13.84
C GLN A 216 17.52 7.59 15.17
N MET A 217 16.88 6.65 15.87
CA MET A 217 17.43 6.00 17.07
C MET A 217 18.78 5.35 16.77
N THR A 218 18.88 4.62 15.67
CA THR A 218 20.12 3.96 15.26
C THR A 218 21.24 4.95 14.99
N LEU A 219 20.95 6.10 14.37
CA LEU A 219 21.96 7.16 14.16
C LEU A 219 22.52 7.71 15.48
N ARG A 220 21.74 7.68 16.57
CA ARG A 220 22.16 8.07 17.92
C ARG A 220 22.89 6.95 18.69
N GLY A 221 23.11 5.79 18.07
CA GLY A 221 23.73 4.63 18.71
C GLY A 221 22.77 3.82 19.60
N GLU A 222 21.46 4.10 19.54
CA GLU A 222 20.46 3.33 20.28
C GLU A 222 20.10 2.04 19.52
N GLU A 223 19.81 0.96 20.26
CA GLU A 223 19.22 -0.26 19.69
C GLU A 223 17.69 -0.18 19.77
N PRO A 224 16.97 -0.12 18.63
CA PRO A 224 15.52 -0.08 18.67
C PRO A 224 14.95 -1.42 19.18
N PRO A 225 13.85 -1.39 19.96
CA PRO A 225 13.25 -2.61 20.50
C PRO A 225 12.80 -3.55 19.37
N PRO A 226 12.81 -4.88 19.55
CA PRO A 226 12.37 -5.80 18.50
C PRO A 226 10.95 -5.47 18.02
N VAL A 227 10.71 -5.63 16.71
CA VAL A 227 9.37 -5.43 16.14
C VAL A 227 8.48 -6.59 16.62
N THR A 228 7.43 -6.27 17.37
CA THR A 228 6.41 -7.25 17.77
C THR A 228 5.51 -7.55 16.57
N ILE A 229 5.73 -8.69 15.93
CA ILE A 229 4.81 -9.23 14.92
C ILE A 229 3.80 -10.12 15.65
N PRO A 230 2.48 -9.86 15.57
CA PRO A 230 1.51 -10.79 16.12
C PRO A 230 1.74 -12.17 15.49
N ALA A 231 1.88 -13.21 16.31
CA ALA A 231 1.92 -14.58 15.79
C ALA A 231 0.67 -14.80 14.92
N LYS A 232 0.86 -15.30 13.68
CA LYS A 232 -0.27 -15.73 12.84
C LYS A 232 -1.15 -16.64 13.69
N GLY A 233 -2.40 -16.21 13.88
CA GLY A 233 -3.31 -16.71 14.90
C GLY A 233 -3.17 -18.20 15.17
N GLY A 234 -2.56 -18.53 16.31
CA GLY A 234 -2.93 -19.76 17.00
C GLY A 234 -4.42 -19.64 17.28
N THR A 235 -5.18 -20.61 16.80
CA THR A 235 -6.58 -20.80 17.18
C THR A 235 -6.67 -20.64 18.68
N ALA A 236 -7.22 -19.52 19.14
CA ALA A 236 -7.71 -19.43 20.49
C ALA A 236 -8.84 -20.45 20.57
N GLU A 237 -8.52 -21.65 21.07
CA GLU A 237 -9.47 -22.57 21.65
C GLU A 237 -10.25 -21.75 22.69
N LYS A 238 -11.41 -21.22 22.27
CA LYS A 238 -12.39 -20.71 23.21
C LYS A 238 -12.95 -21.93 23.92
N SER A 239 -12.32 -22.30 25.02
CA SER A 239 -12.99 -23.06 26.07
C SER A 239 -14.03 -22.12 26.68
N LYS A 240 -15.29 -22.35 26.31
CA LYS A 240 -16.50 -22.26 27.15
C LYS A 240 -17.72 -22.61 26.32
#